data_AF-A0A4Y7L1R3-F1
#
_entry.id   AF-A0A4Y7L1R3-F1
#
_cell.length_a   1.000
_cell.length_b   1.000
_cell.length_c   1.000
_cell.angle_alpha   90.00
_cell.angle_beta   90.00
_cell.angle_gamma   90.00
#
_symmetry.space_group_name_H-M   'P 1'
#
loop_
_entity.id
_entity.type
_entity.pdbx_description
1 polymer ?
#
loop_
_entity_poly.entity_id
_entity_poly.type
_entity_poly.pdbx_seq_one_letter_code
_entity_poly.pdbx_strand_id
1 'polypeptide(L)'
;MAATLVMYVMICLVFGFLSSPIAQAGDPDIVTDFVIPANATLDGSSFTFTGIRNLYATDPPPTFRVTKIGMKEFPALNGQSVSMAILDYPAGSVNPPHTHPRSAELLFVVEGSLDVGFIDTTNMLFTQTLQPGDMFIFPKGLVHFQYNKNATEPAAAVSAFGSANAGTVSVPMSVFATGIDDAILAESFKTDAATIQKIKAVFGFLSSPIAQAGDPDIITDFVIPEYATLVGSSFTFTGIRNLYASDPPPTFRVTKIGMKEFPALNGQSVSMAILDYPAGSVNPPHTHPRSAELLFVVDGSLDVGFIDTTNMLFTQTLQSGDMFIFPKGLVHFQYNKNATESATAVSAFGSANAGTVSVPMSVFATGIDDEILAESFKTDVATIQKIKAAQAGDPDIITDFIIPANATLDGSSFTYTGIRNLYGTHPPPTFRLTKAGMKEFPALNGQSVSMAILDYPAGSVNPPHTHPHSAELLFVVQGCPDVGFIDTTNVLFTQTLEAGDMFIFPKGLVHFQYNNDTESAAAVSMFGSANARTVSVPTSVFTTDIDDEILAKSFKTDVATIQKIKAGLAPNPK
;
A
#
# COMPACT_ATOMS: atom_id res chain seq x y z
N MET A 1 47.14 -20.45 -56.78
CA MET A 1 46.77 -20.90 -55.42
C MET A 1 46.87 -19.78 -54.38
N ALA A 2 47.96 -19.03 -54.28
CA ALA A 2 48.10 -17.95 -53.30
C ALA A 2 47.06 -16.81 -53.45
N ALA A 3 46.77 -16.37 -54.69
CA ALA A 3 45.79 -15.31 -54.94
C ALA A 3 44.35 -15.70 -54.57
N THR A 4 43.98 -16.97 -54.75
CA THR A 4 42.65 -17.49 -54.43
C THR A 4 42.46 -17.61 -52.91
N LEU A 5 43.48 -18.04 -52.18
CA LEU A 5 43.45 -18.10 -50.71
C LEU A 5 43.31 -16.70 -50.08
N VAL A 6 44.02 -15.70 -50.60
CA VAL A 6 43.92 -14.31 -50.13
C VAL A 6 42.53 -13.73 -50.40
N MET A 7 41.91 -14.07 -51.53
CA MET A 7 40.54 -13.64 -51.84
C MET A 7 39.51 -14.27 -50.89
N TYR A 8 39.62 -15.58 -50.58
CA TYR A 8 38.73 -16.22 -49.61
C TYR A 8 38.93 -15.69 -48.18
N VAL A 9 40.16 -15.41 -47.76
CA VAL A 9 40.44 -14.80 -46.45
C VAL A 9 39.89 -13.38 -46.37
N MET A 10 40.02 -12.58 -47.43
CA MET A 10 39.43 -11.23 -47.50
C MET A 10 37.90 -11.27 -47.51
N ILE A 11 37.28 -12.19 -48.25
CA ILE A 11 35.81 -12.35 -48.24
C ILE A 11 35.35 -12.79 -46.83
N CYS A 12 36.04 -13.73 -46.18
CA CYS A 12 35.70 -14.15 -44.81
C CYS A 12 35.89 -13.02 -43.78
N LEU A 13 36.90 -12.17 -43.93
CA LEU A 13 37.11 -11.01 -43.06
C LEU A 13 36.04 -9.93 -43.30
N VAL A 14 35.69 -9.64 -44.56
CA VAL A 14 34.64 -8.66 -44.90
C VAL A 14 33.26 -9.14 -44.43
N PHE A 15 32.94 -10.43 -44.55
CA PHE A 15 31.72 -11.00 -43.97
C PHE A 15 31.77 -11.10 -42.44
N GLY A 16 32.95 -11.32 -41.85
CA GLY A 16 33.15 -11.35 -40.39
C GLY A 16 32.94 -10.00 -39.71
N PHE A 17 33.31 -8.89 -40.37
CA PHE A 17 33.09 -7.53 -39.85
C PHE A 17 31.68 -6.98 -40.16
N LEU A 18 31.00 -7.48 -41.19
CA LEU A 18 29.61 -7.09 -41.50
C LEU A 18 28.55 -7.88 -40.70
N SER A 19 28.95 -8.93 -39.98
CA SER A 19 28.05 -9.80 -39.20
C SER A 19 28.30 -9.79 -37.69
N SER A 20 29.24 -8.97 -37.21
CA SER A 20 29.40 -8.74 -35.77
C SER A 20 28.35 -7.73 -35.30
N PRO A 21 27.27 -8.14 -34.59
CA PRO A 21 26.45 -7.18 -33.87
C PRO A 21 27.37 -6.43 -32.90
N ILE A 22 27.53 -5.13 -33.12
CA ILE A 22 28.13 -4.25 -32.11
C ILE A 22 27.21 -4.37 -30.90
N ALA A 23 27.69 -5.08 -29.87
CA ALA A 23 27.03 -5.12 -28.59
C ALA A 23 27.19 -3.75 -27.95
N GLN A 24 26.22 -2.86 -28.16
CA GLN A 24 26.12 -1.63 -27.40
C GLN A 24 25.53 -2.01 -26.04
N ALA A 25 26.41 -2.41 -25.12
CA ALA A 25 26.08 -2.60 -23.71
C ALA A 25 26.21 -1.24 -23.02
N GLY A 26 25.07 -0.69 -22.63
CA GLY A 26 24.93 0.52 -21.84
C GLY A 26 23.44 0.80 -21.71
N ASP A 27 22.99 1.18 -20.52
CA ASP A 27 21.66 1.76 -20.30
C ASP A 27 21.69 3.16 -20.93
N PRO A 28 21.11 3.39 -22.12
CA PRO A 28 21.12 4.71 -22.69
C PRO A 28 20.16 5.57 -21.86
N ASP A 29 20.70 6.49 -21.07
CA ASP A 29 19.90 7.54 -20.45
C ASP A 29 19.04 8.18 -21.55
N ILE A 30 17.71 8.08 -21.40
CA ILE A 30 16.82 8.83 -22.28
C ILE A 30 17.02 10.32 -21.95
N VAL A 31 17.51 11.07 -22.94
CA VAL A 31 17.77 12.53 -22.80
C VAL A 31 16.50 13.37 -22.99
N THR A 32 15.36 12.71 -23.10
CA THR A 32 14.02 13.28 -23.26
C THR A 32 13.09 12.64 -22.24
N ASP A 33 11.96 13.29 -21.95
CA ASP A 33 10.95 12.81 -21.00
C ASP A 33 10.41 11.41 -21.33
N PHE A 34 10.33 11.09 -22.61
CA PHE A 34 9.91 9.80 -23.14
C PHE A 34 10.42 9.59 -24.57
N VAL A 35 10.37 8.33 -25.05
CA VAL A 35 10.74 7.97 -26.42
C VAL A 35 9.51 7.43 -27.14
N ILE A 36 9.00 8.19 -28.11
CA ILE A 36 7.81 7.82 -28.91
C ILE A 36 8.19 7.79 -30.40
N PRO A 37 7.58 6.89 -31.21
CA PRO A 37 7.79 6.88 -32.65
C PRO A 37 7.53 8.24 -33.32
N ALA A 38 8.37 8.62 -34.28
CA ALA A 38 8.27 9.90 -34.98
C ALA A 38 6.93 10.07 -35.73
N ASN A 39 6.45 11.31 -35.83
CA ASN A 39 5.25 11.76 -36.57
C ASN A 39 3.88 11.39 -35.96
N ALA A 40 3.80 11.06 -34.67
CA ALA A 40 2.53 10.98 -33.95
C ALA A 40 2.11 12.35 -33.40
N THR A 41 0.82 12.68 -33.48
CA THR A 41 0.25 13.73 -32.63
C THR A 41 0.29 13.22 -31.19
N LEU A 42 1.11 13.87 -30.36
CA LEU A 42 1.29 13.49 -28.96
C LEU A 42 0.11 13.99 -28.14
N ASP A 43 -0.67 13.06 -27.60
CA ASP A 43 -1.74 13.29 -26.63
C ASP A 43 -1.80 12.12 -25.63
N GLY A 44 -2.77 12.15 -24.69
CA GLY A 44 -2.89 11.09 -23.67
C GLY A 44 -3.07 9.68 -24.24
N SER A 45 -3.60 9.53 -25.46
CA SER A 45 -3.74 8.22 -26.10
C SER A 45 -2.39 7.59 -26.47
N SER A 46 -1.38 8.42 -26.72
CA SER A 46 0.00 7.94 -26.97
C SER A 46 0.60 7.21 -25.77
N PHE A 47 0.08 7.45 -24.57
CA PHE A 47 0.51 6.86 -23.30
C PHE A 47 -0.54 5.90 -22.73
N THR A 48 -1.52 5.48 -23.53
CA THR A 48 -2.59 4.56 -23.12
C THR A 48 -2.52 3.25 -23.92
N PHE A 49 -2.58 2.12 -23.23
CA PHE A 49 -2.74 0.81 -23.84
C PHE A 49 -4.12 0.24 -23.51
N THR A 50 -4.89 -0.10 -24.55
CA THR A 50 -6.29 -0.55 -24.45
C THR A 50 -6.48 -2.01 -24.88
N GLY A 51 -5.38 -2.70 -25.19
CA GLY A 51 -5.39 -4.03 -25.83
C GLY A 51 -5.96 -5.16 -24.98
N ILE A 52 -6.20 -4.93 -23.69
CA ILE A 52 -6.71 -5.94 -22.73
C ILE A 52 -8.08 -5.57 -22.13
N ARG A 53 -8.81 -4.60 -22.69
CA ARG A 53 -10.21 -4.27 -22.29
C ARG A 53 -11.16 -5.47 -22.27
N ASN A 54 -10.92 -6.45 -23.14
CA ASN A 54 -11.75 -7.64 -23.28
C ASN A 54 -11.17 -8.86 -22.55
N LEU A 55 -10.21 -8.67 -21.65
CA LEU A 55 -9.50 -9.76 -20.96
C LEU A 55 -10.46 -10.74 -20.27
N TYR A 56 -11.53 -10.22 -19.64
CA TYR A 56 -12.54 -11.00 -18.92
C TYR A 56 -13.81 -11.30 -19.75
N ALA A 57 -13.85 -10.89 -21.02
CA ALA A 57 -15.04 -11.05 -21.87
C ALA A 57 -15.11 -12.41 -22.58
N THR A 58 -14.09 -13.25 -22.41
CA THR A 58 -13.99 -14.57 -23.04
C THR A 58 -13.75 -15.65 -22.01
N ASP A 59 -14.25 -16.85 -22.27
CA ASP A 59 -13.95 -18.04 -21.46
C ASP A 59 -12.42 -18.20 -21.27
N PRO A 60 -11.99 -18.81 -20.15
CA PRO A 60 -10.57 -19.13 -19.94
C PRO A 60 -10.00 -19.84 -21.16
N PRO A 61 -8.76 -19.50 -21.59
CA PRO A 61 -8.17 -20.11 -22.77
C PRO A 61 -8.05 -21.63 -22.59
N PRO A 62 -8.07 -22.44 -23.66
CA PRO A 62 -7.98 -23.90 -23.53
C PRO A 62 -6.57 -24.40 -23.13
N THR A 63 -5.57 -23.52 -23.20
CA THR A 63 -4.16 -23.76 -22.87
C THR A 63 -3.59 -22.53 -22.17
N PHE A 64 -2.46 -22.70 -21.47
CA PHE A 64 -1.73 -21.57 -20.89
C PHE A 64 -1.57 -20.42 -21.91
N ARG A 65 -1.89 -19.20 -21.48
CA ARG A 65 -1.82 -17.99 -22.30
C ARG A 65 -1.06 -16.90 -21.55
N VAL A 66 -0.14 -16.26 -22.26
CA VAL A 66 0.54 -15.04 -21.80
C VAL A 66 0.19 -13.89 -22.72
N THR A 67 -0.42 -12.86 -22.17
CA THR A 67 -0.63 -11.59 -22.86
C THR A 67 0.48 -10.63 -22.42
N LYS A 68 1.46 -10.41 -23.29
CA LYS A 68 2.61 -9.52 -23.01
C LYS A 68 2.24 -8.08 -23.30
N ILE A 69 2.64 -7.17 -22.42
CA ILE A 69 2.53 -5.72 -22.60
C ILE A 69 3.93 -5.12 -22.46
N GLY A 70 4.81 -5.44 -23.41
CA GLY A 70 6.16 -4.87 -23.51
C GLY A 70 6.23 -3.74 -24.54
N MET A 71 7.42 -3.17 -24.74
CA MET A 71 7.66 -2.07 -25.70
C MET A 71 7.25 -2.39 -27.15
N LYS A 72 7.10 -3.67 -27.51
CA LYS A 72 6.62 -4.07 -28.84
C LYS A 72 5.13 -3.83 -28.98
N GLU A 73 4.35 -4.22 -27.96
CA GLU A 73 2.90 -4.09 -27.93
C GLU A 73 2.47 -2.68 -27.50
N PHE A 74 3.25 -2.05 -26.62
CA PHE A 74 3.03 -0.71 -26.11
C PHE A 74 4.30 0.15 -26.23
N PRO A 75 4.53 0.79 -27.40
CA PRO A 75 5.77 1.52 -27.70
C PRO A 75 6.16 2.62 -26.70
N ALA A 76 5.20 3.21 -25.98
CA ALA A 76 5.46 4.23 -24.97
C ALA A 76 6.29 3.72 -23.77
N LEU A 77 6.42 2.40 -23.61
CA LEU A 77 7.29 1.80 -22.60
C LEU A 77 8.78 1.91 -22.96
N ASN A 78 9.12 2.27 -24.20
CA ASN A 78 10.51 2.40 -24.61
C ASN A 78 11.27 3.43 -23.75
N GLY A 79 12.36 2.99 -23.10
CA GLY A 79 13.13 3.82 -22.15
C GLY A 79 12.51 3.99 -20.76
N GLN A 80 11.37 3.37 -20.46
CA GLN A 80 10.69 3.48 -19.16
C GLN A 80 11.05 2.35 -18.17
N SER A 81 11.79 1.34 -18.64
CA SER A 81 12.28 0.21 -17.84
C SER A 81 11.20 -0.51 -17.02
N VAL A 82 9.98 -0.60 -17.54
CA VAL A 82 8.86 -1.32 -16.93
C VAL A 82 7.98 -1.96 -17.99
N SER A 83 7.49 -3.18 -17.72
CA SER A 83 6.44 -3.83 -18.51
C SER A 83 5.60 -4.77 -17.63
N MET A 84 4.47 -5.24 -18.16
CA MET A 84 3.65 -6.26 -17.50
C MET A 84 3.31 -7.42 -18.44
N ALA A 85 2.85 -8.51 -17.86
CA ALA A 85 2.14 -9.58 -18.56
C ALA A 85 0.94 -10.04 -17.73
N ILE A 86 -0.12 -10.45 -18.44
CA ILE A 86 -1.25 -11.17 -17.85
C ILE A 86 -1.10 -12.66 -18.20
N LEU A 87 -1.23 -13.52 -17.20
CA LEU A 87 -1.01 -14.95 -17.33
C LEU A 87 -2.27 -15.71 -16.93
N ASP A 88 -2.83 -16.46 -17.87
CA ASP A 88 -3.99 -17.31 -17.67
C ASP A 88 -3.55 -18.78 -17.66
N TYR A 89 -3.84 -19.48 -16.57
CA TYR A 89 -3.48 -20.88 -16.35
C TYR A 89 -4.73 -21.75 -16.22
N PRO A 90 -5.17 -22.40 -17.30
CA PRO A 90 -6.18 -23.45 -17.21
C PRO A 90 -5.76 -24.56 -16.26
N ALA A 91 -6.73 -25.35 -15.80
CA ALA A 91 -6.47 -26.51 -14.95
C ALA A 91 -5.40 -27.43 -15.56
N GLY A 92 -4.41 -27.82 -14.75
CA GLY A 92 -3.30 -28.68 -15.16
C GLY A 92 -2.29 -28.05 -16.12
N SER A 93 -2.40 -26.75 -16.42
CA SER A 93 -1.51 -26.07 -17.36
C SER A 93 -0.18 -25.64 -16.73
N VAL A 94 0.86 -25.54 -17.55
CA VAL A 94 2.22 -25.19 -17.14
C VAL A 94 2.76 -24.04 -17.99
N ASN A 95 3.41 -23.09 -17.34
CA ASN A 95 4.41 -22.25 -17.98
C ASN A 95 5.77 -22.96 -17.80
N PRO A 96 6.30 -23.57 -18.87
CA PRO A 96 7.47 -24.44 -18.76
C PRO A 96 8.71 -23.69 -18.27
N PRO A 97 9.77 -24.39 -17.83
CA PRO A 97 11.01 -23.75 -17.42
C PRO A 97 11.52 -22.73 -18.43
N HIS A 98 11.74 -21.48 -17.98
CA HIS A 98 12.20 -20.38 -18.82
C HIS A 98 13.02 -19.37 -18.02
N THR A 99 13.64 -18.43 -18.72
CA THR A 99 14.37 -17.30 -18.12
C THR A 99 13.97 -15.98 -18.77
N HIS A 100 14.17 -14.90 -18.02
CA HIS A 100 14.06 -13.52 -18.48
C HIS A 100 15.46 -12.88 -18.44
N PRO A 101 16.15 -12.73 -19.61
CA PRO A 101 17.55 -12.29 -19.62
C PRO A 101 17.74 -10.80 -19.27
N ARG A 102 16.67 -10.00 -19.33
CA ARG A 102 16.74 -8.53 -19.13
C ARG A 102 15.97 -8.04 -17.92
N SER A 103 15.33 -8.91 -17.15
CA SER A 103 14.55 -8.50 -15.97
C SER A 103 14.33 -9.64 -14.98
N ALA A 104 14.20 -9.30 -13.71
CA ALA A 104 13.47 -10.13 -12.75
C ALA A 104 11.96 -10.11 -13.06
N GLU A 105 11.22 -11.10 -12.57
CA GLU A 105 9.77 -11.17 -12.70
C GLU A 105 9.12 -11.16 -11.32
N LEU A 106 8.30 -10.15 -11.04
CA LEU A 106 7.45 -10.12 -9.85
C LEU A 106 6.04 -10.58 -10.24
N LEU A 107 5.70 -11.81 -9.89
CA LEU A 107 4.40 -12.42 -10.15
C LEU A 107 3.44 -12.11 -9.00
N PHE A 108 2.20 -11.72 -9.32
CA PHE A 108 1.10 -11.48 -8.38
C PHE A 108 -0.09 -12.36 -8.74
N VAL A 109 -0.49 -13.26 -7.85
CA VAL A 109 -1.63 -14.17 -8.07
C VAL A 109 -2.93 -13.47 -7.71
N VAL A 110 -3.86 -13.42 -8.67
CA VAL A 110 -5.17 -12.78 -8.50
C VAL A 110 -6.32 -13.79 -8.44
N GLU A 111 -6.13 -15.00 -8.97
CA GLU A 111 -7.13 -16.07 -8.96
C GLU A 111 -6.45 -17.45 -8.88
N GLY A 112 -7.12 -18.41 -8.24
CA GLY A 112 -6.69 -19.81 -8.19
C GLY A 112 -5.43 -20.04 -7.35
N SER A 113 -4.71 -21.12 -7.64
CA SER A 113 -3.47 -21.48 -6.94
C SER A 113 -2.38 -21.88 -7.95
N LEU A 114 -1.15 -21.46 -7.68
CA LEU A 114 0.01 -21.73 -8.54
C LEU A 114 1.16 -22.31 -7.75
N ASP A 115 1.68 -23.44 -8.20
CA ASP A 115 2.98 -23.93 -7.76
C ASP A 115 4.05 -23.25 -8.61
N VAL A 116 4.97 -22.55 -7.94
CA VAL A 116 6.05 -21.81 -8.60
C VAL A 116 7.39 -22.25 -8.06
N GLY A 117 8.45 -22.00 -8.84
CA GLY A 117 9.79 -22.12 -8.32
C GLY A 117 10.87 -21.67 -9.29
N PHE A 118 12.07 -21.49 -8.76
CA PHE A 118 13.28 -21.21 -9.54
C PHE A 118 14.48 -21.99 -9.02
N ILE A 119 15.50 -22.11 -9.87
CA ILE A 119 16.77 -22.76 -9.56
C ILE A 119 17.88 -21.71 -9.57
N ASP A 120 18.67 -21.67 -8.49
CA ASP A 120 19.85 -20.80 -8.39
C ASP A 120 21.11 -21.42 -9.04
N THR A 121 22.21 -20.67 -9.07
CA THR A 121 23.47 -21.13 -9.68
C THR A 121 24.20 -22.21 -8.88
N THR A 122 23.74 -22.51 -7.65
CA THR A 122 24.21 -23.65 -6.85
C THR A 122 23.40 -24.93 -7.12
N ASN A 123 22.41 -24.86 -8.02
CA ASN A 123 21.41 -25.90 -8.30
C ASN A 123 20.44 -26.15 -7.13
N MET A 124 20.25 -25.16 -6.26
CA MET A 124 19.22 -25.22 -5.24
C MET A 124 17.86 -24.80 -5.82
N LEU A 125 16.84 -25.62 -5.57
CA LEU A 125 15.47 -25.37 -5.97
C LEU A 125 14.71 -24.65 -4.85
N PHE A 126 14.12 -23.50 -5.17
CA PHE A 126 13.20 -22.76 -4.31
C PHE A 126 11.79 -22.86 -4.87
N THR A 127 10.85 -23.39 -4.09
CA THR A 127 9.45 -23.59 -4.53
C THR A 127 8.44 -23.06 -3.52
N GLN A 128 7.28 -22.65 -4.01
CA GLN A 128 6.14 -22.27 -3.19
C GLN A 128 4.81 -22.61 -3.86
N THR A 129 3.79 -22.93 -3.07
CA THR A 129 2.39 -22.90 -3.53
C THR A 129 1.78 -21.55 -3.16
N LEU A 130 1.39 -20.77 -4.16
CA LEU A 130 0.78 -19.46 -4.04
C LEU A 130 -0.75 -19.54 -4.08
N GLN A 131 -1.40 -18.59 -3.44
CA GLN A 131 -2.84 -18.35 -3.50
C GLN A 131 -3.13 -16.87 -3.84
N PRO A 132 -4.39 -16.45 -4.06
CA PRO A 132 -4.69 -15.07 -4.40
C PRO A 132 -4.20 -14.11 -3.30
N GLY A 133 -3.59 -13.00 -3.71
CA GLY A 133 -2.93 -12.07 -2.78
C GLY A 133 -1.47 -12.40 -2.48
N ASP A 134 -0.93 -13.51 -2.99
CA ASP A 134 0.50 -13.79 -2.90
C ASP A 134 1.28 -13.21 -4.08
N MET A 135 2.52 -12.81 -3.79
CA MET A 135 3.50 -12.44 -4.80
C MET A 135 4.75 -13.30 -4.66
N PHE A 136 5.43 -13.55 -5.77
CA PHE A 136 6.67 -14.29 -5.81
C PHE A 136 7.66 -13.62 -6.77
N ILE A 137 8.90 -13.45 -6.33
CA ILE A 137 9.96 -12.82 -7.13
C ILE A 137 10.86 -13.90 -7.76
N PHE A 138 10.96 -13.91 -9.08
CA PHE A 138 11.92 -14.71 -9.83
C PHE A 138 13.12 -13.83 -10.20
N PRO A 139 14.33 -14.11 -9.68
CA PRO A 139 15.50 -13.29 -9.99
C PRO A 139 15.87 -13.32 -11.47
N LYS A 140 16.41 -12.20 -11.96
CA LYS A 140 16.81 -12.00 -13.36
C LYS A 140 17.69 -13.15 -13.84
N GLY A 141 17.37 -13.71 -15.01
CA GLY A 141 18.18 -14.74 -15.67
C GLY A 141 18.10 -16.16 -15.08
N LEU A 142 17.50 -16.37 -13.90
CA LEU A 142 17.37 -17.70 -13.32
C LEU A 142 16.24 -18.50 -13.98
N VAL A 143 16.44 -19.83 -14.08
CA VAL A 143 15.43 -20.75 -14.62
C VAL A 143 14.30 -20.88 -13.62
N HIS A 144 13.08 -20.62 -14.07
CA HIS A 144 11.88 -20.70 -13.24
C HIS A 144 10.68 -21.23 -14.02
N PHE A 145 9.64 -21.62 -13.29
CA PHE A 145 8.41 -22.20 -13.82
C PHE A 145 7.20 -21.78 -12.99
N GLN A 146 6.02 -21.90 -13.58
CA GLN A 146 4.74 -21.81 -12.88
C GLN A 146 3.84 -22.95 -13.34
N TYR A 147 3.12 -23.56 -12.42
CA TYR A 147 2.27 -24.72 -12.68
C TYR A 147 0.95 -24.60 -11.94
N ASN A 148 -0.15 -24.62 -12.67
CA ASN A 148 -1.46 -24.83 -12.08
C ASN A 148 -1.69 -26.34 -11.91
N LYS A 149 -1.39 -26.87 -10.72
CA LYS A 149 -1.61 -28.28 -10.39
C LYS A 149 -3.08 -28.66 -10.18
N ASN A 150 -3.97 -27.68 -10.09
CA ASN A 150 -5.39 -27.95 -9.87
C ASN A 150 -5.95 -28.66 -11.12
N ALA A 151 -6.73 -29.73 -10.91
CA ALA A 151 -7.27 -30.54 -11.98
C ALA A 151 -8.56 -29.96 -12.59
N THR A 152 -9.20 -28.99 -11.94
CA THR A 152 -10.49 -28.43 -12.38
C THR A 152 -10.50 -26.91 -12.43
N GLU A 153 -9.85 -26.23 -11.49
CA GLU A 153 -9.91 -24.77 -11.38
C GLU A 153 -8.79 -24.07 -12.16
N PRO A 154 -9.09 -22.97 -12.87
CA PRO A 154 -8.07 -22.12 -13.45
C PRO A 154 -7.33 -21.30 -12.37
N ALA A 155 -6.24 -20.66 -12.78
CA ALA A 155 -5.53 -19.65 -12.01
C ALA A 155 -5.14 -18.49 -12.92
N ALA A 156 -5.03 -17.29 -12.36
CA ALA A 156 -4.61 -16.11 -13.09
C ALA A 156 -3.62 -15.27 -12.28
N ALA A 157 -2.69 -14.64 -12.98
CA ALA A 157 -1.67 -13.81 -12.38
C ALA A 157 -1.28 -12.62 -13.26
N VAL A 158 -0.77 -11.58 -12.61
CA VAL A 158 -0.16 -10.41 -13.25
C VAL A 158 1.33 -10.43 -12.94
N SER A 159 2.18 -10.35 -13.95
CA SER A 159 3.63 -10.22 -13.77
C SER A 159 4.09 -8.81 -14.10
N ALA A 160 4.95 -8.24 -13.26
CA ALA A 160 5.69 -7.02 -13.56
C ALA A 160 7.16 -7.33 -13.81
N PHE A 161 7.77 -6.53 -14.68
CA PHE A 161 9.18 -6.62 -15.03
C PHE A 161 9.84 -5.26 -14.89
N GLY A 162 11.05 -5.23 -14.35
CA GLY A 162 11.97 -4.09 -14.31
C GLY A 162 12.61 -3.73 -15.65
N SER A 163 11.94 -4.06 -16.77
CA SER A 163 12.39 -3.78 -18.11
C SER A 163 11.19 -3.59 -19.03
N ALA A 164 11.28 -2.66 -19.97
CA ALA A 164 10.29 -2.50 -21.04
C ALA A 164 10.26 -3.71 -22.00
N ASN A 165 11.30 -4.56 -21.95
CA ASN A 165 11.40 -5.79 -22.72
C ASN A 165 12.19 -6.82 -21.92
N ALA A 166 11.53 -7.55 -21.03
CA ALA A 166 12.20 -8.59 -20.23
C ALA A 166 12.89 -9.68 -21.08
N GLY A 167 12.38 -9.93 -22.29
CA GLY A 167 12.74 -11.09 -23.12
C GLY A 167 12.21 -12.39 -22.52
N THR A 168 12.20 -13.48 -23.27
CA THR A 168 11.84 -14.79 -22.73
C THR A 168 12.64 -15.86 -23.45
N VAL A 169 13.33 -16.71 -22.71
CA VAL A 169 14.03 -17.88 -23.25
C VAL A 169 13.39 -19.12 -22.65
N SER A 170 12.58 -19.82 -23.43
CA SER A 170 12.05 -21.12 -23.03
C SER A 170 13.17 -22.16 -23.06
N VAL A 171 13.44 -22.82 -21.92
CA VAL A 171 14.50 -23.83 -21.82
C VAL A 171 14.19 -25.05 -22.70
N PRO A 172 12.97 -25.63 -22.68
CA PRO A 172 12.67 -26.75 -23.57
C PRO A 172 12.84 -26.39 -25.05
N MET A 173 12.42 -25.19 -25.47
CA MET A 173 12.55 -24.77 -26.86
C MET A 173 14.00 -24.48 -27.25
N SER A 174 14.77 -23.78 -26.40
CA SER A 174 16.16 -23.44 -26.73
C SER A 174 17.07 -24.67 -26.77
N VAL A 175 16.77 -25.70 -25.97
CA VAL A 175 17.55 -26.94 -25.91
C VAL A 175 17.11 -27.95 -26.97
N PHE A 176 15.80 -28.18 -27.14
CA PHE A 176 15.29 -29.29 -27.95
C PHE A 176 14.68 -28.88 -29.30
N ALA A 177 14.30 -27.61 -29.48
CA ALA A 177 13.74 -27.12 -30.75
C ALA A 177 14.78 -26.45 -31.66
N THR A 178 16.05 -26.41 -31.23
CA THR A 178 17.17 -25.82 -31.96
C THR A 178 18.01 -26.88 -32.67
N GLY A 179 18.98 -26.43 -33.47
CA GLY A 179 19.89 -27.29 -34.24
C GLY A 179 21.00 -27.97 -33.42
N ILE A 180 20.90 -28.05 -32.09
CA ILE A 180 21.91 -28.76 -31.28
C ILE A 180 21.89 -30.25 -31.65
N ASP A 181 23.06 -30.83 -31.89
CA ASP A 181 23.19 -32.23 -32.32
C ASP A 181 22.65 -33.24 -31.29
N ASP A 182 22.01 -34.30 -31.76
CA ASP A 182 21.40 -35.32 -30.90
C ASP A 182 22.43 -36.03 -30.01
N ALA A 183 23.66 -36.24 -30.50
CA ALA A 183 24.71 -36.89 -29.72
C ALA A 183 25.23 -35.97 -28.61
N ILE A 184 25.31 -34.66 -28.86
CA ILE A 184 25.67 -33.66 -27.83
C ILE A 184 24.63 -33.65 -26.72
N LEU A 185 23.33 -33.62 -27.06
CA LEU A 185 22.27 -33.68 -26.08
C LEU A 185 22.22 -35.03 -25.36
N ALA A 186 22.39 -36.14 -26.05
CA ALA A 186 22.41 -37.47 -25.43
C ALA A 186 23.53 -37.59 -24.39
N GLU A 187 24.74 -37.14 -24.73
CA GLU A 187 25.87 -37.12 -23.80
C GLU A 187 25.65 -36.14 -22.64
N SER A 188 25.04 -34.97 -22.88
CA SER A 188 24.78 -33.96 -21.85
C SER A 188 23.72 -34.42 -20.85
N PHE A 189 22.64 -35.04 -21.32
CA PHE A 189 21.53 -35.52 -20.51
C PHE A 189 21.70 -36.97 -20.01
N LYS A 190 22.84 -37.60 -20.30
CA LYS A 190 23.15 -38.99 -19.90
C LYS A 190 22.08 -39.98 -20.35
N THR A 191 21.70 -39.88 -21.62
CA THR A 191 20.67 -40.71 -22.28
C THR A 191 21.13 -41.14 -23.69
N ASP A 192 20.23 -41.63 -24.54
CA ASP A 192 20.51 -42.01 -25.92
C ASP A 192 19.86 -41.07 -26.96
N ALA A 193 20.38 -41.11 -28.19
CA ALA A 193 19.89 -40.28 -29.30
C ALA A 193 18.41 -40.55 -29.63
N ALA A 194 17.93 -41.79 -29.46
CA ALA A 194 16.53 -42.14 -29.70
C ALA A 194 15.59 -41.42 -28.71
N THR A 195 16.01 -41.28 -27.45
CA THR A 195 15.30 -40.52 -26.43
C THR A 195 15.30 -39.03 -26.74
N ILE A 196 16.44 -38.46 -27.14
CA ILE A 196 16.51 -37.06 -27.59
C ILE A 196 15.57 -36.81 -28.77
N GLN A 197 15.58 -37.68 -29.77
CA GLN A 197 14.70 -37.56 -30.94
C GLN A 197 13.22 -37.62 -30.56
N LYS A 198 12.84 -38.48 -29.61
CA LYS A 198 11.48 -38.51 -29.07
C LYS A 198 11.10 -37.19 -28.40
N ILE A 199 12.00 -36.58 -27.63
CA ILE A 199 11.76 -35.27 -26.99
C ILE A 199 11.62 -34.18 -28.07
N LYS A 200 12.55 -34.10 -29.02
CA LYS A 200 12.53 -33.12 -30.12
C LYS A 200 11.27 -33.20 -30.98
N ALA A 201 10.75 -34.40 -31.21
CA ALA A 201 9.54 -34.62 -32.00
C ALA A 201 8.31 -33.90 -31.41
N VAL A 202 8.30 -33.60 -30.11
CA VAL A 202 7.22 -32.86 -29.44
C VAL A 202 7.31 -31.34 -29.68
N PHE A 203 8.50 -30.80 -29.95
CA PHE A 203 8.73 -29.35 -29.98
C PHE A 203 8.78 -28.72 -31.38
N GLY A 204 9.11 -29.48 -32.43
CA GLY A 204 9.18 -28.99 -33.83
C GLY A 204 10.27 -27.92 -34.06
N PHE A 205 10.86 -27.86 -35.26
CA PHE A 205 11.87 -26.83 -35.56
C PHE A 205 11.21 -25.45 -35.71
N LEU A 206 11.54 -24.51 -34.81
CA LEU A 206 11.17 -23.10 -34.91
C LEU A 206 12.41 -22.22 -34.69
N SER A 207 12.57 -21.19 -35.52
CA SER A 207 13.67 -20.23 -35.41
C SER A 207 13.61 -19.46 -34.09
N SER A 208 14.66 -19.56 -33.27
CA SER A 208 14.74 -18.87 -31.99
C SER A 208 15.04 -17.38 -32.15
N PRO A 209 14.38 -16.47 -31.41
CA PRO A 209 14.80 -15.09 -31.34
C PRO A 209 16.12 -14.98 -30.54
N ILE A 210 17.08 -14.22 -31.07
CA ILE A 210 18.33 -13.89 -30.38
C ILE A 210 18.00 -12.87 -29.29
N ALA A 211 18.36 -13.16 -28.04
CA ALA A 211 18.32 -12.21 -26.95
C ALA A 211 19.75 -11.76 -26.62
N GLN A 212 20.04 -10.47 -26.83
CA GLN A 212 21.28 -9.83 -26.38
C GLN A 212 21.00 -9.15 -25.03
N ALA A 213 21.92 -9.29 -24.07
CA ALA A 213 21.80 -8.72 -22.73
C ALA A 213 23.12 -8.10 -22.30
N GLY A 214 23.04 -6.99 -21.56
CA GLY A 214 24.14 -6.33 -20.86
C GLY A 214 23.54 -5.32 -19.88
N ASP A 215 23.97 -5.38 -18.63
CA ASP A 215 23.53 -4.51 -17.51
C ASP A 215 24.59 -4.64 -16.39
N PRO A 216 24.95 -3.58 -15.63
CA PRO A 216 25.80 -3.70 -14.44
C PRO A 216 25.23 -4.69 -13.41
N ASP A 217 25.99 -5.76 -13.17
CA ASP A 217 25.56 -6.92 -12.39
C ASP A 217 25.54 -6.69 -10.87
N ILE A 218 24.52 -7.27 -10.22
CA ILE A 218 24.70 -7.83 -8.87
C ILE A 218 25.65 -9.04 -8.99
N ILE A 219 26.70 -9.11 -8.17
CA ILE A 219 27.72 -10.18 -8.26
C ILE A 219 27.25 -11.54 -7.72
N THR A 220 25.99 -11.66 -7.34
CA THR A 220 25.32 -12.86 -6.81
C THR A 220 23.93 -12.99 -7.43
N ASP A 221 23.33 -14.19 -7.39
CA ASP A 221 22.02 -14.49 -7.98
C ASP A 221 20.89 -13.57 -7.47
N PHE A 222 20.99 -13.14 -6.21
CA PHE A 222 20.12 -12.18 -5.55
C PHE A 222 20.84 -11.62 -4.32
N VAL A 223 20.35 -10.49 -3.80
CA VAL A 223 20.81 -9.99 -2.49
C VAL A 223 20.15 -10.84 -1.40
N ILE A 224 20.96 -11.48 -0.56
CA ILE A 224 20.47 -12.33 0.54
C ILE A 224 19.75 -11.43 1.56
N PRO A 225 18.45 -11.61 1.80
CA PRO A 225 17.79 -10.99 2.95
C PRO A 225 18.31 -11.64 4.25
N GLU A 226 18.39 -10.91 5.36
CA GLU A 226 18.93 -11.36 6.66
C GLU A 226 18.16 -12.56 7.27
N TYR A 227 18.29 -13.75 6.69
CA TYR A 227 17.69 -14.98 7.17
C TYR A 227 18.75 -16.08 7.30
N ALA A 228 18.61 -16.94 8.32
CA ALA A 228 19.58 -17.99 8.63
C ALA A 228 19.57 -19.17 7.62
N THR A 229 18.51 -19.34 6.84
CA THR A 229 18.39 -20.37 5.77
C THR A 229 17.36 -19.89 4.73
N LEU A 230 17.73 -19.94 3.46
CA LEU A 230 16.85 -19.53 2.36
C LEU A 230 15.91 -20.68 1.96
N VAL A 231 14.63 -20.39 1.82
CA VAL A 231 13.58 -21.32 1.36
C VAL A 231 12.61 -20.57 0.45
N GLY A 232 11.65 -21.26 -0.19
CA GLY A 232 10.70 -20.61 -1.10
C GLY A 232 9.94 -19.43 -0.48
N SER A 233 9.61 -19.49 0.83
CA SER A 233 8.97 -18.36 1.53
C SER A 233 9.85 -17.12 1.66
N SER A 234 11.18 -17.23 1.54
CA SER A 234 12.09 -16.08 1.49
C SER A 234 11.87 -15.21 0.24
N PHE A 235 11.26 -15.78 -0.81
CA PHE A 235 10.94 -15.13 -2.08
C PHE A 235 9.42 -14.97 -2.29
N THR A 236 8.63 -15.09 -1.21
CA THR A 236 7.18 -14.95 -1.24
C THR A 236 6.74 -13.78 -0.38
N PHE A 237 5.85 -12.94 -0.90
CA PHE A 237 5.16 -11.91 -0.13
C PHE A 237 3.69 -12.27 0.00
N THR A 238 3.19 -12.31 1.24
CA THR A 238 1.81 -12.73 1.56
C THR A 238 0.98 -11.62 2.20
N GLY A 239 1.51 -10.39 2.24
CA GLY A 239 0.97 -9.28 3.03
C GLY A 239 -0.38 -8.73 2.53
N ILE A 240 -0.82 -9.14 1.33
CA ILE A 240 -2.05 -8.68 0.70
C ILE A 240 -3.07 -9.80 0.42
N ARG A 241 -2.96 -10.95 1.11
CA ARG A 241 -3.97 -12.04 1.06
C ARG A 241 -5.40 -11.59 1.41
N ASN A 242 -5.53 -10.59 2.27
CA ASN A 242 -6.82 -10.04 2.69
C ASN A 242 -7.27 -8.84 1.84
N LEU A 243 -6.61 -8.56 0.72
CA LEU A 243 -6.89 -7.40 -0.13
C LEU A 243 -8.37 -7.32 -0.53
N TYR A 244 -8.97 -8.45 -0.89
CA TYR A 244 -10.38 -8.55 -1.31
C TYR A 244 -11.35 -8.90 -0.18
N ALA A 245 -10.88 -9.01 1.06
CA ALA A 245 -11.69 -9.40 2.21
C ALA A 245 -12.26 -8.21 3.01
N SER A 246 -11.88 -6.98 2.66
CA SER A 246 -12.31 -5.75 3.33
C SER A 246 -13.14 -4.87 2.39
N ASP A 247 -14.13 -4.17 2.94
CA ASP A 247 -14.83 -3.10 2.22
C ASP A 247 -13.83 -2.08 1.65
N PRO A 248 -14.19 -1.38 0.54
CA PRO A 248 -13.38 -0.29 0.01
C PRO A 248 -13.01 0.70 1.13
N PRO A 249 -11.76 1.19 1.17
CA PRO A 249 -11.34 2.12 2.20
C PRO A 249 -12.16 3.42 2.13
N PRO A 250 -12.29 4.19 3.22
CA PRO A 250 -13.07 5.45 3.20
C PRO A 250 -12.36 6.58 2.44
N THR A 251 -11.06 6.45 2.18
CA THR A 251 -10.21 7.40 1.44
C THR A 251 -9.29 6.65 0.49
N PHE A 252 -8.68 7.34 -0.47
CA PHE A 252 -7.65 6.77 -1.33
C PHE A 252 -6.61 6.02 -0.49
N ARG A 253 -6.30 4.78 -0.88
CA ARG A 253 -5.32 3.91 -0.22
C ARG A 253 -4.33 3.40 -1.24
N VAL A 254 -3.05 3.47 -0.90
CA VAL A 254 -1.98 2.80 -1.65
C VAL A 254 -1.32 1.77 -0.76
N THR A 255 -1.32 0.52 -1.21
CA THR A 255 -0.59 -0.59 -0.58
C THR A 255 0.67 -0.83 -1.39
N LYS A 256 1.82 -0.35 -0.88
CA LYS A 256 3.11 -0.47 -1.57
C LYS A 256 3.74 -1.83 -1.27
N ILE A 257 4.32 -2.45 -2.30
CA ILE A 257 5.11 -3.68 -2.19
C ILE A 257 6.50 -3.39 -2.79
N GLY A 258 7.28 -2.57 -2.09
CA GLY A 258 8.67 -2.28 -2.44
C GLY A 258 9.66 -3.09 -1.60
N MET A 259 10.95 -2.83 -1.76
CA MET A 259 12.02 -3.51 -1.00
C MET A 259 11.92 -3.33 0.52
N LYS A 260 11.16 -2.35 1.01
CA LYS A 260 10.92 -2.16 2.44
C LYS A 260 9.94 -3.21 2.97
N GLU A 261 8.85 -3.44 2.26
CA GLU A 261 7.80 -4.38 2.63
C GLU A 261 8.16 -5.82 2.22
N PHE A 262 8.88 -5.97 1.10
CA PHE A 262 9.34 -7.24 0.57
C PHE A 262 10.86 -7.19 0.26
N PRO A 263 11.72 -7.46 1.25
CA PRO A 263 13.18 -7.32 1.11
C PRO A 263 13.83 -8.10 -0.04
N ALA A 264 13.22 -9.20 -0.49
CA ALA A 264 13.70 -9.98 -1.62
C ALA A 264 13.70 -9.22 -2.96
N LEU A 265 13.00 -8.07 -3.04
CA LEU A 265 13.05 -7.18 -4.20
C LEU A 265 14.36 -6.38 -4.30
N ASN A 266 15.19 -6.37 -3.25
CA ASN A 266 16.46 -5.64 -3.28
C ASN A 266 17.37 -6.17 -4.40
N GLY A 267 17.82 -5.27 -5.28
CA GLY A 267 18.61 -5.63 -6.47
C GLY A 267 17.83 -6.23 -7.63
N GLN A 268 16.50 -6.36 -7.54
CA GLN A 268 15.66 -6.96 -8.61
C GLN A 268 15.03 -5.93 -9.56
N SER A 269 15.16 -4.64 -9.25
CA SER A 269 14.68 -3.52 -10.08
C SER A 269 13.20 -3.61 -10.47
N VAL A 270 12.36 -4.18 -9.61
CA VAL A 270 10.91 -4.25 -9.82
C VAL A 270 10.16 -4.11 -8.49
N SER A 271 9.02 -3.42 -8.51
CA SER A 271 8.05 -3.40 -7.41
C SER A 271 6.64 -3.18 -7.93
N MET A 272 5.65 -3.37 -7.07
CA MET A 272 4.24 -3.11 -7.38
C MET A 272 3.57 -2.28 -6.28
N ALA A 273 2.43 -1.69 -6.60
CA ALA A 273 1.49 -1.14 -5.63
C ALA A 273 0.05 -1.49 -6.02
N ILE A 274 -0.80 -1.71 -5.02
CA ILE A 274 -2.26 -1.79 -5.21
C ILE A 274 -2.87 -0.46 -4.79
N LEU A 275 -3.74 0.09 -5.62
CA LEU A 275 -4.34 1.39 -5.44
C LEU A 275 -5.86 1.24 -5.40
N ASP A 276 -6.45 1.64 -4.26
CA ASP A 276 -7.89 1.66 -4.06
C ASP A 276 -8.36 3.11 -4.07
N TYR A 277 -9.28 3.43 -4.98
CA TYR A 277 -9.85 4.75 -5.15
C TYR A 277 -11.34 4.74 -4.85
N PRO A 278 -11.76 5.12 -3.63
CA PRO A 278 -13.17 5.38 -3.35
C PRO A 278 -13.74 6.46 -4.28
N ALA A 279 -15.06 6.51 -4.37
CA ALA A 279 -15.76 7.53 -5.15
C ALA A 279 -15.28 8.96 -4.80
N GLY A 280 -14.96 9.75 -5.81
CA GLY A 280 -14.47 11.12 -5.66
C GLY A 280 -13.06 11.26 -5.07
N SER A 281 -12.32 10.16 -4.87
CA SER A 281 -10.98 10.21 -4.28
C SER A 281 -9.89 10.52 -5.31
N VAL A 282 -8.79 11.09 -4.83
CA VAL A 282 -7.65 11.51 -5.65
C VAL A 282 -6.35 10.97 -5.08
N ASN A 283 -5.48 10.47 -5.96
CA ASN A 283 -4.05 10.42 -5.69
C ASN A 283 -3.46 11.76 -6.19
N PRO A 284 -3.11 12.69 -5.29
CA PRO A 284 -2.75 14.05 -5.66
C PRO A 284 -1.50 14.09 -6.55
N PRO A 285 -1.20 15.23 -7.19
CA PRO A 285 0.00 15.39 -7.99
C PRO A 285 1.26 14.92 -7.24
N HIS A 286 2.00 13.99 -7.83
CA HIS A 286 3.22 13.41 -7.25
C HIS A 286 4.21 12.99 -8.33
N THR A 287 5.42 12.61 -7.91
CA THR A 287 6.45 12.04 -8.79
C THR A 287 7.04 10.77 -8.19
N HIS A 288 7.60 9.95 -9.07
CA HIS A 288 8.43 8.80 -8.71
C HIS A 288 9.87 9.06 -9.19
N PRO A 289 10.80 9.49 -8.31
CA PRO A 289 12.13 9.94 -8.72
C PRO A 289 13.00 8.80 -9.28
N ARG A 290 12.71 7.54 -8.95
CA ARG A 290 13.54 6.39 -9.30
C ARG A 290 12.89 5.44 -10.32
N SER A 291 11.67 5.70 -10.77
CA SER A 291 10.97 4.80 -11.70
C SER A 291 9.88 5.51 -12.48
N ALA A 292 9.59 5.01 -13.69
CA ALA A 292 8.30 5.20 -14.33
C ALA A 292 7.23 4.37 -13.60
N GLU A 293 5.96 4.74 -13.74
CA GLU A 293 4.81 4.01 -13.20
C GLU A 293 3.95 3.49 -14.36
N LEU A 294 3.82 2.17 -14.47
CA LEU A 294 2.87 1.54 -15.38
C LEU A 294 1.62 1.16 -14.59
N LEU A 295 0.56 1.94 -14.72
CA LEU A 295 -0.72 1.74 -14.07
C LEU A 295 -1.61 0.82 -14.93
N PHE A 296 -2.25 -0.17 -14.29
CA PHE A 296 -3.25 -1.05 -14.89
C PHE A 296 -4.57 -0.92 -14.11
N VAL A 297 -5.64 -0.47 -14.77
CA VAL A 297 -6.96 -0.37 -14.15
C VAL A 297 -7.62 -1.74 -14.15
N VAL A 298 -7.81 -2.30 -12.95
CA VAL A 298 -8.43 -3.61 -12.75
C VAL A 298 -9.95 -3.47 -12.78
N ASP A 299 -10.49 -2.47 -12.07
CA ASP A 299 -11.92 -2.23 -11.96
C ASP A 299 -12.23 -0.73 -11.86
N GLY A 300 -13.40 -0.33 -12.33
CA GLY A 300 -13.85 1.07 -12.36
C GLY A 300 -13.22 1.92 -13.46
N SER A 301 -13.15 3.24 -13.22
CA SER A 301 -12.64 4.25 -14.16
C SER A 301 -11.80 5.30 -13.44
N LEU A 302 -10.74 5.76 -14.08
CA LEU A 302 -9.82 6.77 -13.56
C LEU A 302 -9.52 7.84 -14.59
N ASP A 303 -9.64 9.11 -14.20
CA ASP A 303 -9.06 10.23 -14.92
C ASP A 303 -7.59 10.36 -14.49
N VAL A 304 -6.67 10.23 -15.44
CA VAL A 304 -5.23 10.29 -15.16
C VAL A 304 -4.55 11.34 -16.03
N GLY A 305 -3.37 11.79 -15.60
CA GLY A 305 -2.52 12.57 -16.47
C GLY A 305 -1.17 12.91 -15.87
N PHE A 306 -0.27 13.39 -16.72
CA PHE A 306 1.05 13.89 -16.34
C PHE A 306 1.42 15.15 -17.13
N ILE A 307 2.40 15.88 -16.61
CA ILE A 307 2.93 17.11 -17.19
C ILE A 307 4.39 16.86 -17.57
N ASP A 308 4.74 17.18 -18.82
CA ASP A 308 6.11 17.08 -19.30
C ASP A 308 6.94 18.34 -19.00
N THR A 309 8.24 18.30 -19.31
CA THR A 309 9.17 19.43 -19.07
C THR A 309 8.94 20.64 -19.97
N THR A 310 8.06 20.53 -20.98
CA THR A 310 7.60 21.65 -21.82
C THR A 310 6.32 22.29 -21.29
N ASN A 311 5.79 21.79 -20.16
CA ASN A 311 4.50 22.13 -19.56
C ASN A 311 3.29 21.68 -20.39
N MET A 312 3.46 20.64 -21.21
CA MET A 312 2.34 20.01 -21.90
C MET A 312 1.66 18.99 -20.98
N LEU A 313 0.34 19.09 -20.88
CA LEU A 313 -0.49 18.16 -20.10
C LEU A 313 -0.99 17.03 -21.00
N PHE A 314 -0.73 15.79 -20.60
CA PHE A 314 -1.25 14.58 -21.23
C PHE A 314 -2.26 13.94 -20.28
N THR A 315 -3.51 13.78 -20.72
CA THR A 315 -4.59 13.23 -19.89
C THR A 315 -5.40 12.17 -20.62
N GLN A 316 -5.94 11.22 -19.87
CA GLN A 316 -6.86 10.22 -20.37
C GLN A 316 -7.88 9.81 -19.31
N THR A 317 -9.09 9.48 -19.75
CA THR A 317 -10.06 8.72 -18.94
C THR A 317 -9.89 7.24 -19.24
N LEU A 318 -9.44 6.48 -18.25
CA LEU A 318 -9.22 5.04 -18.30
C LEU A 318 -10.45 4.28 -17.81
N GLN A 319 -10.65 3.08 -18.33
CA GLN A 319 -11.60 2.08 -17.82
C GLN A 319 -10.89 0.76 -17.48
N SER A 320 -11.58 -0.18 -16.85
CA SER A 320 -11.08 -1.54 -16.62
C SER A 320 -10.46 -2.13 -17.90
N GLY A 321 -9.25 -2.70 -17.76
CA GLY A 321 -8.48 -3.24 -18.88
C GLY A 321 -7.59 -2.21 -19.58
N ASP A 322 -7.60 -0.94 -19.18
CA ASP A 322 -6.65 0.05 -19.68
C ASP A 322 -5.38 0.09 -18.85
N MET A 323 -4.27 0.43 -19.51
CA MET A 323 -3.01 0.76 -18.87
C MET A 323 -2.54 2.15 -19.30
N PHE A 324 -1.84 2.83 -18.40
CA PHE A 324 -1.25 4.14 -18.67
C PHE A 324 0.16 4.22 -18.08
N ILE A 325 1.11 4.76 -18.86
CA ILE A 325 2.50 4.90 -18.45
C ILE A 325 2.78 6.36 -18.04
N PHE A 326 3.19 6.56 -16.79
CA PHE A 326 3.70 7.82 -16.29
C PHE A 326 5.24 7.80 -16.34
N PRO A 327 5.87 8.67 -17.15
CA PRO A 327 7.33 8.67 -17.24
C PRO A 327 8.02 9.05 -15.93
N LYS A 328 9.22 8.49 -15.74
CA LYS A 328 10.02 8.68 -14.52
C LYS A 328 10.21 10.16 -14.18
N GLY A 329 9.94 10.51 -12.92
CA GLY A 329 10.20 11.86 -12.39
C GLY A 329 9.20 12.95 -12.81
N LEU A 330 8.28 12.69 -13.74
CA LEU A 330 7.27 13.67 -14.15
C LEU A 330 6.12 13.76 -13.14
N VAL A 331 5.56 14.96 -12.99
CA VAL A 331 4.40 15.19 -12.12
C VAL A 331 3.16 14.57 -12.76
N HIS A 332 2.49 13.70 -12.02
CA HIS A 332 1.28 13.02 -12.47
C HIS A 332 0.26 12.85 -11.35
N PHE A 333 -0.97 12.52 -11.72
CA PHE A 333 -2.10 12.34 -10.82
C PHE A 333 -3.02 11.23 -11.33
N GLN A 334 -3.84 10.70 -10.41
CA GLN A 334 -4.97 9.85 -10.75
C GLN A 334 -6.19 10.28 -9.92
N TYR A 335 -7.34 10.35 -10.55
CA TYR A 335 -8.58 10.83 -9.94
C TYR A 335 -9.73 9.90 -10.28
N ASN A 336 -10.37 9.34 -9.25
CA ASN A 336 -11.67 8.70 -9.43
C ASN A 336 -12.76 9.78 -9.38
N LYS A 337 -13.17 10.24 -10.57
CA LYS A 337 -14.23 11.24 -10.72
C LYS A 337 -15.64 10.70 -10.49
N ASN A 338 -15.81 9.37 -10.44
CA ASN A 338 -17.11 8.77 -10.22
C ASN A 338 -17.61 9.13 -8.82
N ALA A 339 -18.86 9.57 -8.72
CA ALA A 339 -19.45 10.06 -7.47
C ALA A 339 -19.95 8.94 -6.56
N THR A 340 -20.04 7.71 -7.06
CA THR A 340 -20.64 6.57 -6.34
C THR A 340 -19.81 5.30 -6.38
N GLU A 341 -19.09 5.06 -7.47
CA GLU A 341 -18.33 3.82 -7.67
C GLU A 341 -16.86 4.00 -7.32
N SER A 342 -16.27 2.95 -6.76
CA SER A 342 -14.82 2.90 -6.52
C SER A 342 -14.09 2.44 -7.77
N ALA A 343 -12.78 2.65 -7.82
CA ALA A 343 -11.89 2.09 -8.83
C ALA A 343 -10.70 1.42 -8.14
N THR A 344 -10.17 0.36 -8.76
CA THR A 344 -8.99 -0.36 -8.28
C THR A 344 -7.97 -0.48 -9.39
N ALA A 345 -6.71 -0.23 -9.08
CA ALA A 345 -5.62 -0.35 -10.03
C ALA A 345 -4.39 -1.03 -9.41
N VAL A 346 -3.55 -1.57 -10.29
CA VAL A 346 -2.22 -2.11 -9.95
C VAL A 346 -1.17 -1.29 -10.69
N SER A 347 -0.18 -0.80 -9.98
CA SER A 347 0.97 -0.13 -10.57
C SER A 347 2.19 -1.02 -10.52
N ALA A 348 2.93 -1.10 -11.62
CA ALA A 348 4.28 -1.66 -11.67
C ALA A 348 5.32 -0.56 -11.81
N PHE A 349 6.49 -0.81 -11.23
CA PHE A 349 7.63 0.10 -11.27
C PHE A 349 8.88 -0.65 -11.73
N GLY A 350 9.67 -0.02 -12.59
CA GLY A 350 11.03 -0.42 -12.98
C GLY A 350 12.09 -0.24 -11.90
N SER A 351 11.70 -0.28 -10.64
CA SER A 351 12.58 -0.13 -9.49
C SER A 351 12.00 -0.86 -8.29
N ALA A 352 12.84 -1.50 -7.49
CA ALA A 352 12.44 -2.07 -6.20
C ALA A 352 12.07 -1.00 -5.15
N ASN A 353 12.42 0.27 -5.41
CA ASN A 353 12.09 1.40 -4.58
C ASN A 353 11.88 2.63 -5.45
N ALA A 354 10.71 2.74 -6.09
CA ALA A 354 10.38 3.88 -6.95
C ALA A 354 10.52 5.25 -6.23
N GLY A 355 10.33 5.27 -4.90
CA GLY A 355 10.16 6.48 -4.12
C GLY A 355 8.85 7.19 -4.46
N THR A 356 8.37 8.11 -3.63
CA THR A 356 7.20 8.93 -3.95
C THR A 356 7.40 10.31 -3.37
N VAL A 357 7.22 11.35 -4.18
CA VAL A 357 7.26 12.74 -3.72
C VAL A 357 5.89 13.35 -4.01
N SER A 358 5.09 13.57 -2.97
CA SER A 358 3.84 14.32 -3.10
C SER A 358 4.15 15.79 -3.33
N VAL A 359 3.71 16.36 -4.45
CA VAL A 359 3.96 17.78 -4.78
C VAL A 359 3.29 18.70 -3.76
N PRO A 360 2.00 18.50 -3.39
CA PRO A 360 1.39 19.32 -2.35
C PRO A 360 2.14 19.28 -1.03
N MET A 361 2.58 18.09 -0.58
CA MET A 361 3.29 17.96 0.69
C MET A 361 4.71 18.53 0.63
N SER A 362 5.47 18.29 -0.44
CA SER A 362 6.84 18.79 -0.56
C SER A 362 6.91 20.32 -0.69
N VAL A 363 5.88 20.94 -1.26
CA VAL A 363 5.83 22.40 -1.47
C VAL A 363 5.18 23.11 -0.29
N PHE A 364 4.03 22.61 0.20
CA PHE A 364 3.20 23.33 1.17
C PHE A 364 3.29 22.77 2.60
N ALA A 365 3.82 21.56 2.81
CA ALA A 365 4.01 20.98 4.15
C ALA A 365 5.48 20.98 4.61
N THR A 366 6.32 21.84 4.02
CA THR A 366 7.72 22.02 4.38
C THR A 366 7.98 23.42 4.93
N GLY A 367 9.20 23.66 5.42
CA GLY A 367 9.63 24.96 5.96
C GLY A 367 9.94 26.03 4.91
N ILE A 368 9.42 25.91 3.67
CA ILE A 368 9.54 26.99 2.69
C ILE A 368 8.70 28.17 3.17
N ASP A 369 9.36 29.33 3.23
CA ASP A 369 8.81 30.61 3.65
C ASP A 369 7.57 31.01 2.84
N ASP A 370 6.56 31.55 3.51
CA ASP A 370 5.26 31.85 2.89
C ASP A 370 5.38 32.96 1.85
N GLU A 371 6.27 33.94 2.06
CA GLU A 371 6.54 35.02 1.12
C GLU A 371 7.23 34.50 -0.13
N ILE A 372 8.17 33.54 0.00
CA ILE A 372 8.78 32.86 -1.14
C ILE A 372 7.72 32.11 -1.95
N LEU A 373 6.83 31.37 -1.30
CA LEU A 373 5.75 30.66 -1.98
C LEU A 373 4.76 31.64 -2.61
N ALA A 374 4.36 32.72 -1.93
CA ALA A 374 3.46 33.73 -2.46
C ALA A 374 4.03 34.37 -3.73
N GLU A 375 5.31 34.75 -3.71
CA GLU A 375 6.01 35.29 -4.89
C GLU A 375 6.14 34.25 -6.01
N SER A 376 6.40 32.99 -5.68
CA SER A 376 6.56 31.91 -6.66
C SER A 376 5.25 31.57 -7.37
N PHE A 377 4.15 31.49 -6.61
CA PHE A 377 2.82 31.15 -7.11
C PHE A 377 2.00 32.37 -7.57
N LYS A 378 2.59 33.57 -7.52
CA LYS A 378 1.95 34.85 -7.89
C LYS A 378 0.62 35.07 -7.17
N THR A 379 0.66 34.84 -5.86
CA THR A 379 -0.49 34.97 -4.94
C THR A 379 -0.08 35.69 -3.65
N ASP A 380 -0.93 35.69 -2.62
CA ASP A 380 -0.63 36.26 -1.31
C ASP A 380 -0.36 35.19 -0.23
N VAL A 381 0.30 35.60 0.85
CA VAL A 381 0.62 34.75 2.01
C VAL A 381 -0.65 34.11 2.59
N ALA A 382 -1.76 34.85 2.64
CA ALA A 382 -3.02 34.33 3.17
C ALA A 382 -3.55 33.14 2.34
N THR A 383 -3.36 33.17 1.02
CA THR A 383 -3.72 32.08 0.11
C THR A 383 -2.78 30.88 0.28
N ILE A 384 -1.47 31.12 0.42
CA ILE A 384 -0.51 30.05 0.74
C ILE A 384 -0.88 29.37 2.05
N GLN A 385 -1.16 30.13 3.11
CA GLN A 385 -1.55 29.59 4.42
C GLN A 385 -2.84 28.78 4.36
N LYS A 386 -3.82 29.18 3.54
CA LYS A 386 -5.03 28.37 3.30
C LYS A 386 -4.70 27.03 2.64
N ILE A 387 -3.79 27.00 1.67
CA ILE A 387 -3.35 25.76 1.02
C ILE A 387 -2.59 24.87 2.03
N LYS A 388 -1.66 25.43 2.81
CA LYS A 388 -0.93 24.70 3.86
C LYS A 388 -1.89 24.09 4.89
N ALA A 389 -2.85 24.87 5.36
CA ALA A 389 -3.87 24.42 6.32
C ALA A 389 -4.76 23.29 5.75
N ALA A 390 -5.05 23.31 4.45
CA ALA A 390 -5.83 22.26 3.80
C ALA A 390 -5.07 20.92 3.65
N GLN A 391 -3.72 20.95 3.65
CA GLN A 391 -2.87 19.75 3.54
C GLN A 391 -2.51 19.14 4.91
N ALA A 392 -2.55 19.94 5.98
CA ALA A 392 -2.34 19.49 7.35
C ALA A 392 -3.59 18.77 7.87
N GLY A 393 -3.74 17.48 7.53
CA GLY A 393 -4.72 16.61 8.19
C GLY A 393 -4.44 16.54 9.70
N ASP A 394 -5.43 16.96 10.49
CA ASP A 394 -5.43 17.20 11.94
C ASP A 394 -4.64 18.47 12.37
N PRO A 395 -5.34 19.54 12.83
CA PRO A 395 -4.73 20.82 13.17
C PRO A 395 -4.03 20.78 14.54
N ASP A 396 -2.92 20.06 14.65
CA ASP A 396 -1.95 20.28 15.72
C ASP A 396 -0.92 21.34 15.25
N ILE A 397 -1.39 22.59 15.37
CA ILE A 397 -0.76 23.92 15.40
C ILE A 397 0.62 24.17 14.73
N ILE A 398 0.64 25.20 13.88
CA ILE A 398 1.80 25.88 13.26
C ILE A 398 2.30 27.11 14.05
N THR A 399 1.84 27.29 15.28
CA THR A 399 2.26 28.28 16.27
C THR A 399 2.41 27.56 17.61
N ASP A 400 3.29 28.02 18.51
CA ASP A 400 3.49 27.36 19.81
C ASP A 400 2.18 27.18 20.62
N PHE A 401 1.11 27.91 20.27
CA PHE A 401 -0.24 27.89 20.84
C PHE A 401 -1.29 28.53 19.90
N ILE A 402 -2.59 28.16 20.01
CA ILE A 402 -3.73 28.81 19.32
C ILE A 402 -4.48 29.72 20.30
N ILE A 403 -4.58 31.04 20.03
CA ILE A 403 -5.32 31.99 20.90
C ILE A 403 -6.21 32.92 20.05
N PRO A 404 -7.40 33.33 20.53
CA PRO A 404 -8.25 34.32 19.87
C PRO A 404 -7.53 35.66 19.60
N ALA A 405 -7.84 36.27 18.46
CA ALA A 405 -7.22 37.52 18.01
C ALA A 405 -7.42 38.68 19.02
N ASN A 406 -6.39 39.53 19.16
CA ASN A 406 -6.34 40.75 19.99
C ASN A 406 -6.16 40.60 21.51
N ALA A 407 -5.64 39.48 22.01
CA ALA A 407 -5.27 39.33 23.42
C ALA A 407 -3.80 39.74 23.69
N THR A 408 -3.54 40.44 24.80
CA THR A 408 -2.18 40.64 25.33
C THR A 408 -1.72 39.33 25.97
N LEU A 409 -0.60 38.78 25.51
CA LEU A 409 -0.12 37.46 25.97
C LEU A 409 0.89 37.61 27.11
N ASP A 410 0.60 36.95 28.23
CA ASP A 410 1.53 36.80 29.35
C ASP A 410 1.37 35.41 30.00
N GLY A 411 2.10 35.16 31.09
CA GLY A 411 2.03 33.88 31.79
C GLY A 411 0.63 33.48 32.29
N SER A 412 -0.31 34.42 32.44
CA SER A 412 -1.70 34.12 32.81
C SER A 412 -2.46 33.44 31.67
N SER A 413 -2.11 33.72 30.42
CA SER A 413 -2.73 33.08 29.24
C SER A 413 -2.47 31.58 29.17
N PHE A 414 -1.39 31.11 29.80
CA PHE A 414 -0.97 29.70 29.86
C PHE A 414 -1.18 29.07 31.25
N THR A 415 -1.92 29.74 32.13
CA THR A 415 -2.16 29.26 33.50
C THR A 415 -3.64 29.02 33.75
N TYR A 416 -4.04 27.76 33.89
CA TYR A 416 -5.37 27.42 34.37
C TYR A 416 -5.43 27.43 35.90
N THR A 417 -6.33 28.22 36.47
CA THR A 417 -6.45 28.41 37.93
C THR A 417 -7.76 27.88 38.51
N GLY A 418 -8.67 27.38 37.66
CA GLY A 418 -10.02 26.93 38.04
C GLY A 418 -10.05 25.76 39.02
N ILE A 419 -8.92 25.05 39.19
CA ILE A 419 -8.79 23.89 40.08
C ILE A 419 -8.00 24.20 41.38
N ARG A 420 -7.54 25.44 41.60
CA ARG A 420 -6.71 25.82 42.78
C ARG A 420 -7.38 25.53 44.13
N ASN A 421 -8.71 25.58 44.17
CA ASN A 421 -9.49 25.44 45.41
C ASN A 421 -10.09 24.04 45.59
N LEU A 422 -9.66 23.04 44.80
CA LEU A 422 -10.19 21.68 44.92
C LEU A 422 -9.50 20.87 46.04
N TYR A 423 -8.19 21.05 46.23
CA TYR A 423 -7.45 20.39 47.30
C TYR A 423 -7.75 21.03 48.67
N GLY A 424 -8.25 20.23 49.61
CA GLY A 424 -8.53 20.64 51.00
C GLY A 424 -9.97 21.06 51.30
N THR A 425 -10.90 20.90 50.36
CA THR A 425 -12.35 21.08 50.61
C THR A 425 -13.01 19.76 51.00
N HIS A 426 -14.11 19.82 51.77
CA HIS A 426 -14.85 18.62 52.16
C HIS A 426 -15.33 17.86 50.91
N PRO A 427 -15.33 16.51 50.90
CA PRO A 427 -15.78 15.73 49.75
C PRO A 427 -17.19 16.15 49.32
N PRO A 428 -17.46 16.28 48.01
CA PRO A 428 -18.80 16.61 47.54
C PRO A 428 -19.80 15.53 47.99
N PRO A 429 -21.11 15.82 48.06
CA PRO A 429 -22.11 14.80 48.45
C PRO A 429 -22.36 13.75 47.37
N THR A 430 -21.90 13.99 46.14
CA THR A 430 -22.02 13.09 44.98
C THR A 430 -20.74 13.14 44.16
N PHE A 431 -20.53 12.14 43.27
CA PHE A 431 -19.43 12.17 42.31
C PHE A 431 -19.34 13.53 41.60
N ARG A 432 -18.14 14.11 41.57
CA ARG A 432 -17.88 15.39 40.92
C ARG A 432 -16.72 15.24 39.96
N LEU A 433 -16.93 15.67 38.73
CA LEU A 433 -15.90 15.77 37.71
C LEU A 433 -15.69 17.25 37.37
N THR A 434 -14.48 17.76 37.59
CA THR A 434 -14.09 19.12 37.20
C THR A 434 -13.14 19.07 36.02
N LYS A 435 -13.60 19.56 34.86
CA LYS A 435 -12.83 19.54 33.61
C LYS A 435 -11.87 20.73 33.52
N ALA A 436 -10.69 20.45 32.98
CA ALA A 436 -9.75 21.40 32.41
C ALA A 436 -9.54 21.03 30.94
N GLY A 437 -10.57 21.23 30.11
CA GLY A 437 -10.51 21.03 28.66
C GLY A 437 -10.46 22.36 27.91
N MET A 438 -10.46 22.29 26.58
CA MET A 438 -10.39 23.48 25.70
C MET A 438 -11.44 24.56 26.02
N LYS A 439 -12.62 24.18 26.54
CA LYS A 439 -13.67 25.12 26.93
C LYS A 439 -13.28 25.94 28.17
N GLU A 440 -12.67 25.31 29.17
CA GLU A 440 -12.30 25.93 30.44
C GLU A 440 -10.90 26.56 30.39
N PHE A 441 -10.00 25.98 29.59
CA PHE A 441 -8.63 26.42 29.39
C PHE A 441 -8.31 26.47 27.88
N PRO A 442 -8.66 27.59 27.21
CA PRO A 442 -8.50 27.72 25.75
C PRO A 442 -7.08 27.51 25.23
N ALA A 443 -6.04 27.73 26.06
CA ALA A 443 -4.65 27.50 25.67
C ALA A 443 -4.32 26.03 25.37
N LEU A 444 -5.19 25.09 25.76
CA LEU A 444 -5.08 23.69 25.36
C LEU A 444 -5.38 23.46 23.88
N ASN A 445 -5.95 24.44 23.18
CA ASN A 445 -6.32 24.29 21.78
C ASN A 445 -5.09 23.97 20.90
N GLY A 446 -5.13 22.77 20.30
CA GLY A 446 -4.08 22.15 19.50
C GLY A 446 -2.86 21.61 20.27
N GLN A 447 -2.92 21.55 21.60
CA GLN A 447 -1.87 20.95 22.43
C GLN A 447 -2.11 19.45 22.67
N SER A 448 -3.21 18.91 22.13
CA SER A 448 -3.60 17.50 22.26
C SER A 448 -3.57 16.94 23.69
N VAL A 449 -3.80 17.79 24.69
CA VAL A 449 -3.85 17.40 26.11
C VAL A 449 -5.01 18.09 26.84
N SER A 450 -5.69 17.35 27.71
CA SER A 450 -6.62 17.91 28.69
C SER A 450 -6.60 17.08 29.98
N MET A 451 -7.22 17.61 31.04
CA MET A 451 -7.23 17.01 32.37
C MET A 451 -8.62 17.10 32.99
N ALA A 452 -8.94 16.20 33.91
CA ALA A 452 -10.06 16.32 34.83
C ALA A 452 -9.64 15.91 36.25
N ILE A 453 -10.26 16.55 37.24
CA ILE A 453 -10.24 16.10 38.64
C ILE A 453 -11.53 15.34 38.91
N LEU A 454 -11.40 14.16 39.54
CA LEU A 454 -12.49 13.26 39.85
C LEU A 454 -12.53 13.08 41.36
N ASP A 455 -13.61 13.54 41.99
CA ASP A 455 -13.89 13.34 43.41
C ASP A 455 -14.96 12.25 43.56
N TYR A 456 -14.63 11.20 44.29
CA TYR A 456 -15.49 10.06 44.53
C TYR A 456 -15.85 9.95 46.02
N PRO A 457 -17.01 10.48 46.44
CA PRO A 457 -17.57 10.14 47.75
C PRO A 457 -17.77 8.63 47.91
N ALA A 458 -17.85 8.15 49.15
CA ALA A 458 -18.13 6.76 49.45
C ALA A 458 -19.37 6.25 48.69
N GLY A 459 -19.23 5.13 47.99
CA GLY A 459 -20.30 4.53 47.19
C GLY A 459 -20.64 5.25 45.88
N SER A 460 -19.87 6.24 45.44
CA SER A 460 -20.15 6.99 44.21
C SER A 460 -19.52 6.36 42.96
N VAL A 461 -20.11 6.62 41.79
CA VAL A 461 -19.69 6.02 40.51
C VAL A 461 -19.52 7.10 39.44
N ASN A 462 -18.45 6.97 38.64
CA ASN A 462 -18.43 7.50 37.29
C ASN A 462 -18.95 6.38 36.36
N PRO A 463 -20.18 6.51 35.85
CA PRO A 463 -20.87 5.40 35.18
C PRO A 463 -20.13 4.95 33.92
N PRO A 464 -20.44 3.76 33.38
CA PRO A 464 -19.86 3.30 32.13
C PRO A 464 -19.91 4.35 31.02
N HIS A 465 -18.75 4.73 30.49
CA HIS A 465 -18.60 5.75 29.47
C HIS A 465 -17.47 5.41 28.52
N THR A 466 -17.39 6.15 27.41
CA THR A 466 -16.29 6.05 26.45
C THR A 466 -15.81 7.44 26.04
N HIS A 467 -14.55 7.48 25.60
CA HIS A 467 -13.90 8.62 25.00
C HIS A 467 -13.55 8.29 23.54
N PRO A 468 -14.42 8.61 22.55
CA PRO A 468 -14.23 8.18 21.16
C PRO A 468 -12.93 8.66 20.52
N HIS A 469 -12.39 9.78 21.01
CA HIS A 469 -11.24 10.45 20.40
C HIS A 469 -9.99 10.45 21.28
N SER A 470 -10.01 9.89 22.49
CA SER A 470 -8.88 9.94 23.42
C SER A 470 -8.76 8.71 24.30
N ALA A 471 -7.54 8.33 24.67
CA ALA A 471 -7.29 7.45 25.80
C ALA A 471 -7.34 8.26 27.10
N GLU A 472 -7.68 7.61 28.22
CA GLU A 472 -7.71 8.24 29.54
C GLU A 472 -6.66 7.58 30.44
N LEU A 473 -5.74 8.38 30.96
CA LEU A 473 -4.77 7.96 31.97
C LEU A 473 -5.22 8.49 33.33
N LEU A 474 -5.64 7.59 34.21
CA LEU A 474 -6.04 7.89 35.58
C LEU A 474 -4.85 7.76 36.51
N PHE A 475 -4.65 8.74 37.40
CA PHE A 475 -3.72 8.71 38.51
C PHE A 475 -4.47 8.93 39.82
N VAL A 476 -4.40 7.97 40.74
CA VAL A 476 -5.12 8.04 42.02
C VAL A 476 -4.31 8.85 43.02
N VAL A 477 -4.94 9.87 43.59
CA VAL A 477 -4.32 10.76 44.57
C VAL A 477 -4.64 10.31 46.00
N GLN A 478 -5.87 9.82 46.22
CA GLN A 478 -6.35 9.41 47.54
C GLN A 478 -7.42 8.32 47.41
N GLY A 479 -7.48 7.43 48.40
CA GLY A 479 -8.49 6.37 48.48
C GLY A 479 -8.20 5.20 47.53
N CYS A 480 -9.16 4.27 47.43
CA CYS A 480 -8.97 3.02 46.70
C CYS A 480 -10.11 2.74 45.70
N PRO A 481 -10.21 3.47 44.57
CA PRO A 481 -11.27 3.26 43.61
C PRO A 481 -11.09 1.94 42.83
N ASP A 482 -12.20 1.26 42.57
CA ASP A 482 -12.30 0.16 41.63
C ASP A 482 -12.45 0.72 40.22
N VAL A 483 -11.64 0.23 39.28
CA VAL A 483 -11.69 0.65 37.88
C VAL A 483 -11.81 -0.54 36.95
N GLY A 484 -12.30 -0.33 35.74
CA GLY A 484 -12.21 -1.34 34.70
C GLY A 484 -12.67 -0.90 33.33
N PHE A 485 -12.27 -1.65 32.32
CA PHE A 485 -12.72 -1.50 30.93
C PHE A 485 -13.02 -2.86 30.30
N ILE A 486 -13.83 -2.83 29.24
CA ILE A 486 -14.16 -4.00 28.43
C ILE A 486 -13.48 -3.86 27.07
N ASP A 487 -12.75 -4.89 26.64
CA ASP A 487 -12.12 -4.91 25.32
C ASP A 487 -13.09 -5.33 24.20
N THR A 488 -12.62 -5.31 22.95
CA THR A 488 -13.44 -5.64 21.77
C THR A 488 -13.79 -7.13 21.68
N THR A 489 -13.23 -7.97 22.53
CA THR A 489 -13.57 -9.40 22.65
C THR A 489 -14.54 -9.69 23.80
N ASN A 490 -15.06 -8.65 24.47
CA ASN A 490 -15.93 -8.71 25.64
C ASN A 490 -15.25 -9.25 26.90
N VAL A 491 -13.93 -9.09 27.02
CA VAL A 491 -13.19 -9.41 28.25
C VAL A 491 -13.12 -8.18 29.15
N LEU A 492 -13.51 -8.35 30.42
CA LEU A 492 -13.40 -7.33 31.46
C LEU A 492 -12.00 -7.35 32.08
N PHE A 493 -11.35 -6.20 32.06
CA PHE A 493 -10.14 -5.91 32.82
C PHE A 493 -10.50 -4.98 33.97
N THR A 494 -10.23 -5.37 35.20
CA THR A 494 -10.57 -4.59 36.40
C THR A 494 -9.49 -4.68 37.45
N GLN A 495 -9.36 -3.63 38.27
CA GLN A 495 -8.38 -3.54 39.35
C GLN A 495 -8.90 -2.58 40.42
N THR A 496 -8.66 -2.91 41.69
CA THR A 496 -8.72 -1.93 42.80
C THR A 496 -7.39 -1.20 42.85
N LEU A 497 -7.42 0.12 42.72
CA LEU A 497 -6.24 0.98 42.77
C LEU A 497 -6.02 1.50 44.19
N GLU A 498 -4.80 1.93 44.52
CA GLU A 498 -4.47 2.68 45.72
C GLU A 498 -3.86 4.05 45.37
N ALA A 499 -3.71 4.92 46.35
CA ALA A 499 -3.06 6.22 46.15
C ALA A 499 -1.63 6.05 45.59
N GLY A 500 -1.35 6.71 44.46
CA GLY A 500 -0.10 6.58 43.71
C GLY A 500 -0.19 5.67 42.48
N ASP A 501 -1.26 4.88 42.33
CA ASP A 501 -1.43 4.02 41.17
C ASP A 501 -1.85 4.79 39.92
N MET A 502 -1.50 4.22 38.77
CA MET A 502 -1.93 4.67 37.46
C MET A 502 -2.67 3.55 36.72
N PHE A 503 -3.75 3.92 36.02
CA PHE A 503 -4.49 2.98 35.19
C PHE A 503 -4.87 3.64 33.86
N ILE A 504 -4.62 2.93 32.76
CA ILE A 504 -4.90 3.42 31.40
C ILE A 504 -6.18 2.79 30.87
N PHE A 505 -7.10 3.63 30.39
CA PHE A 505 -8.27 3.22 29.62
C PHE A 505 -7.99 3.46 28.13
N PRO A 506 -7.92 2.40 27.30
CA PRO A 506 -7.65 2.57 25.88
C PRO A 506 -8.75 3.36 25.15
N LYS A 507 -8.35 4.11 24.12
CA LYS A 507 -9.23 4.97 23.33
C LYS A 507 -10.45 4.21 22.80
N GLY A 508 -11.63 4.79 22.99
CA GLY A 508 -12.90 4.26 22.46
C GLY A 508 -13.52 3.09 23.23
N LEU A 509 -12.82 2.49 24.21
CA LEU A 509 -13.38 1.39 25.00
C LEU A 509 -14.30 1.88 26.11
N VAL A 510 -15.34 1.09 26.42
CA VAL A 510 -16.25 1.36 27.54
C VAL A 510 -15.53 1.04 28.85
N HIS A 511 -15.54 1.99 29.77
CA HIS A 511 -14.90 1.87 31.08
C HIS A 511 -15.67 2.59 32.18
N PHE A 512 -15.34 2.29 33.43
CA PHE A 512 -15.98 2.84 34.62
C PHE A 512 -14.96 3.07 35.72
N GLN A 513 -15.34 3.91 36.68
CA GLN A 513 -14.65 4.04 37.96
C GLN A 513 -15.69 4.09 39.10
N TYR A 514 -15.46 3.35 40.16
CA TYR A 514 -16.37 3.20 41.28
C TYR A 514 -15.61 3.30 42.60
N ASN A 515 -16.09 4.11 43.54
CA ASN A 515 -15.56 4.09 44.90
C ASN A 515 -16.44 3.19 45.77
N ASN A 516 -15.96 1.97 45.99
CA ASN A 516 -16.61 0.97 46.84
C ASN A 516 -16.21 1.10 48.33
N ASP A 517 -15.33 2.04 48.66
CA ASP A 517 -14.86 2.26 50.02
C ASP A 517 -15.86 3.11 50.83
N THR A 518 -15.76 3.02 52.16
CA THR A 518 -16.45 3.87 53.13
C THR A 518 -15.86 5.28 53.22
N GLU A 519 -14.62 5.45 52.77
CA GLU A 519 -13.93 6.74 52.71
C GLU A 519 -14.01 7.34 51.29
N SER A 520 -13.76 8.64 51.16
CA SER A 520 -13.74 9.30 49.84
C SER A 520 -12.42 9.05 49.11
N ALA A 521 -12.48 8.92 47.78
CA ALA A 521 -11.34 8.81 46.89
C ALA A 521 -11.25 10.02 45.93
N ALA A 522 -10.04 10.29 45.43
CA ALA A 522 -9.79 11.36 44.47
C ALA A 522 -8.77 10.92 43.44
N ALA A 523 -8.98 11.31 42.18
CA ALA A 523 -8.08 10.98 41.08
C ALA A 523 -7.95 12.13 40.07
N VAL A 524 -6.89 12.06 39.28
CA VAL A 524 -6.60 12.91 38.14
C VAL A 524 -6.72 12.08 36.87
N SER A 525 -7.57 12.48 35.93
CA SER A 525 -7.56 11.92 34.58
C SER A 525 -6.87 12.85 33.62
N MET A 526 -5.99 12.30 32.78
CA MET A 526 -5.30 13.00 31.70
C MET A 526 -5.68 12.37 30.37
N PHE A 527 -5.88 13.19 29.34
CA PHE A 527 -6.36 12.75 28.05
C PHE A 527 -5.42 13.22 26.94
N GLY A 528 -5.15 12.35 25.98
CA GLY A 528 -4.43 12.68 24.73
C GLY A 528 -5.31 13.44 23.73
N SER A 529 -6.10 14.40 24.20
CA SER A 529 -6.90 15.31 23.38
C SER A 529 -7.24 16.56 24.18
N ALA A 530 -7.15 17.74 23.56
CA ALA A 530 -7.58 19.01 24.16
C ALA A 530 -9.10 19.08 24.43
N ASN A 531 -9.88 18.22 23.75
CA ASN A 531 -11.33 18.14 23.88
C ASN A 531 -11.78 16.69 24.00
N ALA A 532 -11.38 16.03 25.09
CA ALA A 532 -11.81 14.68 25.42
C ALA A 532 -13.34 14.66 25.66
N ARG A 533 -14.08 14.35 24.59
CA ARG A 533 -15.53 14.16 24.64
C ARG A 533 -15.84 12.88 25.40
N THR A 534 -16.86 12.93 26.25
CA THR A 534 -17.35 11.80 27.02
C THR A 534 -18.70 11.38 26.46
N VAL A 535 -18.90 10.09 26.21
CA VAL A 535 -20.20 9.51 25.92
C VAL A 535 -20.60 8.61 27.09
N SER A 536 -21.56 9.05 27.89
CA SER A 536 -22.16 8.24 28.97
C SER A 536 -23.05 7.16 28.35
N VAL A 537 -22.70 5.88 28.53
CA VAL A 537 -23.47 4.77 27.96
C VAL A 537 -24.90 4.72 28.53
N PRO A 538 -25.12 4.83 29.86
CA PRO A 538 -26.49 4.83 30.39
C PRO A 538 -27.35 5.97 29.81
N THR A 539 -26.79 7.18 29.72
CA THR A 539 -27.55 8.32 29.20
C THR A 539 -27.79 8.19 27.69
N SER A 540 -26.75 7.90 26.90
CA SER A 540 -26.87 7.85 25.43
C SER A 540 -27.76 6.72 24.93
N VAL A 541 -27.93 5.65 25.71
CA VAL A 541 -28.77 4.50 25.31
C VAL A 541 -30.19 4.62 25.87
N PHE A 542 -30.36 5.05 27.11
CA PHE A 542 -31.65 4.98 27.79
C PHE A 542 -32.40 6.32 27.88
N THR A 543 -31.77 7.46 27.62
CA THR A 543 -32.48 8.77 27.66
C THR A 543 -32.78 9.35 26.27
N THR A 544 -32.51 8.58 25.21
CA THR A 544 -32.84 8.93 23.81
C THR A 544 -34.17 8.30 23.38
N ASP A 545 -34.68 8.72 22.21
CA ASP A 545 -35.93 8.20 21.61
C ASP A 545 -35.79 6.78 21.00
N ILE A 546 -34.81 5.98 21.47
CA ILE A 546 -34.69 4.58 21.08
C ILE A 546 -35.89 3.83 21.67
N ASP A 547 -36.62 3.14 20.80
CA ASP A 547 -37.83 2.39 21.12
C ASP A 547 -37.60 1.36 22.24
N ASP A 548 -38.55 1.29 23.18
CA ASP A 548 -38.43 0.44 24.36
C ASP A 548 -38.41 -1.05 23.98
N GLU A 549 -39.07 -1.49 22.91
CA GLU A 549 -39.01 -2.88 22.45
C GLU A 549 -37.64 -3.23 21.86
N ILE A 550 -37.00 -2.28 21.16
CA ILE A 550 -35.64 -2.45 20.63
C ILE A 550 -34.66 -2.64 21.79
N LEU A 551 -34.75 -1.80 22.82
CA LEU A 551 -33.92 -1.92 24.02
C LEU A 551 -34.23 -3.22 24.80
N ALA A 552 -35.50 -3.57 24.97
CA ALA A 552 -35.89 -4.79 25.69
C ALA A 552 -35.31 -6.05 25.02
N LYS A 553 -35.40 -6.15 23.68
CA LYS A 553 -34.79 -7.24 22.91
C LYS A 553 -33.26 -7.23 23.01
N SER A 554 -32.64 -6.06 22.89
CA SER A 554 -31.17 -5.91 22.91
C SER A 554 -30.56 -6.30 24.26
N PHE A 555 -31.22 -5.93 25.35
CA PHE A 555 -30.80 -6.23 26.73
C PHE A 555 -31.41 -7.52 27.28
N LYS A 556 -32.15 -8.28 26.46
CA LYS A 556 -32.80 -9.55 26.82
C LYS A 556 -33.66 -9.44 28.09
N THR A 557 -34.47 -8.39 28.15
CA THR A 557 -35.38 -8.08 29.26
C THR A 557 -36.76 -7.66 28.73
N ASP A 558 -37.65 -7.20 29.59
CA ASP A 558 -38.98 -6.67 29.21
C ASP A 558 -39.01 -5.14 29.14
N VAL A 559 -40.04 -4.61 28.45
CA VAL A 559 -40.26 -3.16 28.29
C VAL A 559 -40.41 -2.46 29.64
N ALA A 560 -41.05 -3.11 30.63
CA ALA A 560 -41.23 -2.54 31.97
C ALA A 560 -39.88 -2.30 32.67
N THR A 561 -38.91 -3.21 32.49
CA THR A 561 -37.55 -3.08 33.00
C THR A 561 -36.80 -1.94 32.31
N ILE A 562 -36.92 -1.81 30.98
CA ILE A 562 -36.35 -0.68 30.23
C ILE A 562 -36.92 0.64 30.74
N GLN A 563 -38.24 0.75 30.86
CA GLN A 563 -38.91 1.95 31.35
C GLN A 563 -38.50 2.30 32.78
N LYS A 564 -38.29 1.31 33.64
CA LYS A 564 -37.76 1.52 35.00
C LYS A 564 -36.34 2.08 34.98
N ILE A 565 -35.47 1.60 34.10
CA ILE A 565 -34.11 2.15 33.91
C ILE A 565 -34.19 3.59 33.39
N LYS A 566 -35.02 3.86 32.37
CA LYS A 566 -35.24 5.21 31.83
C LYS A 566 -35.74 6.17 32.92
N ALA A 567 -36.71 5.74 33.72
CA ALA A 567 -37.25 6.52 34.83
C ALA A 567 -36.20 6.82 35.92
N GLY A 568 -35.32 5.85 36.22
CA GLY A 568 -34.22 6.05 37.16
C GLY A 568 -33.12 7.01 36.68
N LEU A 569 -33.03 7.25 35.37
CA LEU A 569 -32.10 8.18 34.73
C LEU A 569 -32.75 9.53 34.38
N ALA A 570 -34.06 9.69 34.60
CA ALA A 570 -34.77 10.92 34.34
C ALA A 570 -34.26 12.04 35.28
N PRO A 571 -34.12 13.29 34.80
CA PRO A 571 -33.74 14.40 35.66
C PRO A 571 -34.75 14.55 36.80
N ASN A 572 -34.28 14.75 38.04
CA ASN A 572 -35.19 15.14 39.13
C ASN A 572 -35.97 16.39 38.71
N PRO A 573 -37.30 16.45 38.91
CA PRO A 573 -38.05 17.68 38.72
C PRO A 573 -37.42 18.75 39.61
N LYS A 574 -36.96 19.84 39.00
CA LYS A 574 -36.36 20.99 39.68
C LYS A 574 -37.32 21.65 40.64
#